data_AF-A0A957UNE2-F1
#
_entry.id   AF-A0A957UNE2-F1
#
_cell.length_a   1.000
_cell.length_b   1.000
_cell.length_c   1.000
_cell.angle_alpha   90.00
_cell.angle_beta   90.00
_cell.angle_gamma   90.00
#
_symmetry.space_group_name_H-M   'P 1'
#
loop_
_entity.id
_entity.type
_entity.pdbx_description
1 polymer ?
#
loop_
_entity_poly.entity_id
_entity_poly.type
_entity_poly.pdbx_seq_one_letter_code
_entity_poly.pdbx_strand_id
1 'polypeptide(L)'
;RMPVIAYTWDHFQKPYPFQADVVVSIDDVIEQKIDALHQHTSQMYEWLPYNGGYLDQVPEGEAERRAWLRTFRDGRFRRAADQHREKLVELYGAERGAAVQYAEAFEACEYGAPLTEENLQTLFPFFD
;
A
#
# COMPACT_ATOMS: atom_id res chain seq x y z
N ARG A 1 -19.87 -14.77 -11.46
CA ARG A 1 -18.92 -15.44 -10.54
C ARG A 1 -18.48 -14.41 -9.52
N MET A 2 -18.29 -14.77 -8.25
CA MET A 2 -17.82 -13.85 -7.21
C MET A 2 -16.36 -13.47 -7.47
N PRO A 3 -15.95 -12.19 -7.35
CA PRO A 3 -14.56 -11.79 -7.48
C PRO A 3 -13.75 -12.18 -6.23
N VAL A 4 -12.44 -12.25 -6.37
CA VAL A 4 -11.54 -12.22 -5.21
C VAL A 4 -11.64 -10.83 -4.57
N ILE A 5 -11.76 -10.78 -3.25
CA ILE A 5 -11.76 -9.55 -2.46
C ILE A 5 -10.55 -9.64 -1.55
N ALA A 6 -9.88 -8.52 -1.33
CA ALA A 6 -8.74 -8.46 -0.43
C ALA A 6 -8.85 -7.26 0.51
N TYR A 7 -8.30 -7.41 1.71
CA TYR A 7 -8.02 -6.31 2.61
C TYR A 7 -6.69 -5.67 2.22
N THR A 8 -6.60 -4.35 2.38
CA THR A 8 -5.35 -3.60 2.20
C THR A 8 -4.65 -3.44 3.54
N TRP A 9 -3.32 -3.49 3.54
CA TRP A 9 -2.54 -3.43 4.76
C TRP A 9 -2.86 -2.24 5.69
N ASP A 10 -2.96 -2.59 6.97
CA ASP A 10 -2.95 -1.71 8.13
C ASP A 10 -2.00 -2.24 9.20
N HIS A 11 -1.81 -1.48 10.28
CA HIS A 11 -0.86 -1.83 11.35
C HIS A 11 -1.57 -2.33 12.62
N PHE A 12 -2.87 -2.60 12.56
CA PHE A 12 -3.64 -3.09 13.68
C PHE A 12 -3.17 -4.48 14.09
N GLN A 13 -3.29 -4.76 15.38
CA GLN A 13 -2.85 -6.00 16.00
C GLN A 13 -4.02 -6.81 16.57
N LYS A 14 -5.23 -6.25 16.52
CA LYS A 14 -6.43 -6.83 17.12
C LYS A 14 -7.56 -6.83 16.08
N PRO A 15 -8.38 -7.90 16.05
CA PRO A 15 -8.29 -9.10 16.90
C PRO A 15 -7.09 -10.01 16.56
N TYR A 16 -6.51 -9.86 15.37
CA TYR A 16 -5.26 -10.47 14.95
C TYR A 16 -4.49 -9.50 14.03
N PRO A 17 -3.17 -9.66 13.86
CA PRO A 17 -2.39 -8.85 12.92
C PRO A 17 -2.68 -9.21 11.46
N PHE A 18 -2.59 -8.23 10.56
CA PHE A 18 -2.70 -8.42 9.11
C PHE A 18 -1.79 -9.55 8.59
N GLN A 19 -2.35 -10.45 7.77
CA GLN A 19 -1.66 -11.59 7.18
C GLN A 19 -1.50 -11.39 5.67
N ALA A 20 -0.32 -10.97 5.23
CA ALA A 20 -0.09 -10.71 3.82
C ALA A 20 -0.02 -12.01 2.99
N ASP A 21 -1.03 -12.25 2.16
CA ASP A 21 -1.02 -13.31 1.17
C ASP A 21 -0.24 -12.90 -0.09
N VAL A 22 -0.35 -11.62 -0.47
CA VAL A 22 0.33 -11.06 -1.65
C VAL A 22 0.96 -9.72 -1.30
N VAL A 23 2.19 -9.51 -1.74
CA VAL A 23 2.89 -8.23 -1.57
C VAL A 23 3.46 -7.80 -2.90
N VAL A 24 3.08 -6.61 -3.37
CA VAL A 24 3.47 -6.06 -4.67
C VAL A 24 4.44 -4.92 -4.46
N SER A 25 5.60 -4.96 -5.13
CA SER A 25 6.50 -3.81 -5.18
C SER A 25 5.82 -2.68 -5.93
N ILE A 26 5.91 -1.47 -5.38
CA ILE A 26 5.43 -0.24 -6.02
C ILE A 26 6.57 0.76 -6.22
N ASP A 27 7.83 0.31 -6.19
CA ASP A 27 9.00 1.18 -6.34
C ASP A 27 8.94 2.01 -7.62
N ASP A 28 8.60 1.37 -8.74
CA ASP A 28 8.57 2.02 -10.06
C ASP A 28 7.38 2.99 -10.24
N VAL A 29 6.36 2.88 -9.39
CA VAL A 29 5.08 3.62 -9.52
C VAL A 29 4.73 4.43 -8.29
N ILE A 30 5.65 4.59 -7.33
CA ILE A 30 5.39 5.27 -6.07
C ILE A 30 4.97 6.73 -6.31
N GLU A 31 5.59 7.42 -7.26
CA GLU A 31 5.22 8.80 -7.59
C GLU A 31 3.83 8.89 -8.21
N GLN A 32 3.48 7.95 -9.11
CA GLN A 32 2.13 7.89 -9.71
C GLN A 32 1.07 7.61 -8.64
N LYS A 33 1.37 6.77 -7.65
CA LYS A 33 0.49 6.54 -6.51
C LYS A 33 0.26 7.81 -5.70
N ILE A 34 1.31 8.60 -5.48
CA ILE A 34 1.20 9.88 -4.78
C ILE A 34 0.40 10.88 -5.60
N ASP A 35 0.58 10.91 -6.92
CA ASP A 35 -0.23 11.75 -7.82
C ASP A 35 -1.71 11.38 -7.76
N ALA A 36 -2.03 10.08 -7.75
CA ALA A 36 -3.39 9.60 -7.60
C ALA A 36 -4.00 10.04 -6.25
N LEU A 37 -3.25 9.89 -5.15
CA LEU A 37 -3.70 10.35 -3.83
C LEU A 37 -3.87 11.87 -3.78
N HIS A 38 -3.00 12.63 -4.46
CA HIS A 38 -3.04 14.09 -4.53
C HIS A 38 -4.33 14.62 -5.15
N GLN A 39 -4.97 13.87 -6.04
CA GLN A 39 -6.27 14.24 -6.63
C GLN A 39 -7.43 14.21 -5.61
N HIS A 40 -7.27 13.56 -4.46
CA HIS A 40 -8.29 13.48 -3.42
C HIS A 40 -8.16 14.61 -2.40
N THR A 41 -8.36 15.86 -2.83
CA THR A 41 -8.13 17.05 -1.98
C THR A 41 -8.85 17.00 -0.64
N SER A 42 -10.16 16.73 -0.65
CA SER A 42 -10.95 16.68 0.59
C SER A 42 -10.50 15.59 1.55
N GLN A 43 -9.98 14.48 1.04
CA GLN A 43 -9.47 13.39 1.88
C GLN A 43 -8.07 13.72 2.43
N MET A 44 -7.14 14.14 1.56
CA MET A 44 -5.72 14.23 1.89
C MET A 44 -5.31 15.54 2.56
N TYR A 45 -6.04 16.64 2.29
CA TYR A 45 -5.66 17.98 2.73
C TYR A 45 -6.67 18.62 3.68
N GLU A 46 -7.90 18.09 3.76
CA GLU A 46 -8.95 18.63 4.63
C GLU A 46 -9.30 17.64 5.73
N TRP A 47 -10.02 16.56 5.42
CA TRP A 47 -10.60 15.66 6.42
C TRP A 47 -9.57 14.87 7.24
N LEU A 48 -8.60 14.20 6.61
CA LEU A 48 -7.59 13.43 7.37
C LEU A 48 -6.70 14.34 8.22
N PRO A 49 -6.19 15.48 7.71
CA PRO A 49 -5.44 16.41 8.54
C PRO A 49 -6.23 17.05 9.67
N TYR A 50 -7.50 17.42 9.42
CA TYR A 50 -8.41 17.89 10.46
C TYR A 50 -8.59 16.85 11.56
N ASN A 51 -8.98 15.62 11.19
CA ASN A 51 -9.22 14.54 12.14
C ASN A 51 -7.95 14.12 12.90
N GLY A 52 -6.79 14.22 12.26
CA GLY A 52 -5.51 13.92 12.88
C GLY A 52 -4.89 15.05 13.69
N GLY A 53 -5.48 16.25 13.69
CA GLY A 53 -5.00 17.40 14.46
C GLY A 53 -3.74 18.06 13.88
N TYR A 54 -3.53 17.97 12.57
CA TYR A 54 -2.37 18.57 11.87
C TYR A 54 -2.79 19.37 10.62
N LEU A 55 -4.04 19.87 10.59
CA LEU A 55 -4.57 20.66 9.48
C LEU A 55 -3.76 21.94 9.23
N ASP A 56 -3.27 22.56 10.29
CA ASP A 56 -2.42 23.76 10.27
C ASP A 56 -1.04 23.52 9.62
N GLN A 57 -0.64 22.26 9.43
CA GLN A 57 0.62 21.87 8.80
C GLN A 57 0.47 21.65 7.28
N VAL A 58 -0.75 21.69 6.76
CA VAL A 58 -1.02 21.45 5.33
C VAL A 58 -0.69 22.70 4.52
N PRO A 59 0.23 22.65 3.54
CA PRO A 59 0.53 23.79 2.70
C PRO A 59 -0.68 24.25 1.86
N GLU A 60 -0.69 25.49 1.42
CA GLU A 60 -1.76 26.02 0.55
C GLU A 60 -1.50 25.74 -0.94
N GLY A 61 -0.23 25.83 -1.36
CA GLY A 61 0.17 25.65 -2.76
C GLY A 61 0.09 24.20 -3.22
N GLU A 62 -0.29 23.99 -4.48
CA GLU A 62 -0.54 22.67 -5.06
C GLU A 62 0.74 21.80 -5.08
N ALA A 63 1.85 22.36 -5.55
CA ALA A 63 3.13 21.65 -5.61
C ALA A 63 3.64 21.31 -4.20
N GLU A 64 3.50 22.24 -3.25
CA GLU A 64 3.87 22.05 -1.86
C GLU A 64 3.00 20.99 -1.18
N ARG A 65 1.69 20.95 -1.47
CA ARG A 65 0.77 19.91 -1.00
C ARG A 65 1.15 18.52 -1.52
N ARG A 66 1.53 18.41 -2.79
CA ARG A 66 2.01 17.14 -3.36
C ARG A 66 3.29 16.68 -2.68
N ALA A 67 4.28 17.57 -2.53
CA ALA A 67 5.54 17.27 -1.86
C ALA A 67 5.34 16.89 -0.38
N TRP A 68 4.49 17.62 0.32
CA TRP A 68 4.11 17.31 1.71
C TRP A 68 3.43 15.94 1.80
N LEU A 69 2.50 15.62 0.90
CA LEU A 69 1.83 14.31 0.86
C LEU A 69 2.84 13.17 0.59
N ARG A 70 3.80 13.40 -0.32
CA ARG A 70 4.88 12.45 -0.63
C ARG A 70 5.68 12.09 0.62
N THR A 71 6.08 13.08 1.42
CA THR A 71 6.79 12.87 2.68
C THR A 71 5.89 12.21 3.73
N PHE A 72 4.65 12.69 3.86
CA PHE A 72 3.69 12.19 4.84
C PHE A 72 3.33 10.72 4.64
N ARG A 73 3.27 10.25 3.38
CA ARG A 73 2.93 8.87 3.03
C ARG A 73 4.14 7.94 2.90
N ASP A 74 5.36 8.47 2.77
CA ASP A 74 6.59 7.69 2.55
C ASP A 74 6.73 6.53 3.55
N GLY A 75 6.67 6.86 4.85
CA GLY A 75 6.85 5.88 5.92
C GLY A 75 5.79 4.78 5.92
N ARG A 76 4.58 5.04 5.40
CA ARG A 76 3.52 4.02 5.30
C ARG A 76 3.91 2.92 4.32
N PHE A 77 4.37 3.30 3.12
CA PHE A 77 4.72 2.36 2.06
C PHE A 77 6.03 1.63 2.32
N ARG A 78 7.02 2.32 2.94
CA ARG A 78 8.25 1.67 3.41
C ARG A 78 7.96 0.62 4.48
N ARG A 79 7.14 0.96 5.48
CA ARG A 79 6.77 0.04 6.55
C ARG A 79 6.08 -1.22 6.02
N ALA A 80 5.24 -1.11 5.00
CA ALA A 80 4.64 -2.28 4.36
C ALA A 80 5.71 -3.20 3.76
N ALA A 81 6.71 -2.65 3.05
CA ALA A 81 7.83 -3.46 2.53
C ALA A 81 8.68 -4.07 3.64
N ASP A 82 9.00 -3.30 4.67
CA ASP A 82 9.87 -3.75 5.78
C ASP A 82 9.21 -4.84 6.61
N GLN A 83 7.91 -4.72 6.91
CA GLN A 83 7.17 -5.71 7.70
C GLN A 83 6.93 -7.03 6.94
N HIS A 84 6.83 -6.97 5.61
CA HIS A 84 6.53 -8.14 4.78
C HIS A 84 7.72 -8.56 3.91
N ARG A 85 8.94 -8.32 4.40
CA ARG A 85 10.20 -8.61 3.68
C ARG A 85 10.32 -10.07 3.28
N GLU A 86 9.93 -10.99 4.16
CA GLU A 86 9.98 -12.43 3.90
C GLU A 86 9.08 -12.80 2.71
N LYS A 87 7.85 -12.28 2.67
CA LYS A 87 6.91 -12.51 1.56
C LYS A 87 7.39 -11.87 0.26
N LEU A 88 8.01 -10.70 0.31
CA LEU A 88 8.65 -10.09 -0.86
C LEU A 88 9.80 -10.96 -1.41
N VAL A 89 10.62 -11.55 -0.54
CA VAL A 89 11.69 -12.48 -0.95
C VAL A 89 11.13 -13.77 -1.53
N GLU A 90 10.03 -14.28 -0.98
CA GLU A 90 9.31 -15.43 -1.54
C GLU A 90 8.78 -15.16 -2.96
N LEU A 91 8.19 -13.97 -3.18
CA LEU A 91 7.53 -13.61 -4.44
C LEU A 91 8.48 -13.10 -5.54
N TYR A 92 9.59 -12.45 -5.19
CA TYR A 92 10.52 -11.82 -6.14
C TYR A 92 11.93 -12.43 -6.13
N GLY A 93 12.17 -13.42 -5.28
CA GLY A 93 13.51 -13.96 -5.03
C GLY A 93 14.35 -13.10 -4.07
N ALA A 94 15.46 -13.68 -3.60
CA ALA A 94 16.28 -13.10 -2.53
C ALA A 94 16.82 -11.70 -2.83
N GLU A 95 17.37 -11.48 -4.03
CA GLU A 95 18.00 -10.20 -4.38
C GLU A 95 16.97 -9.09 -4.59
N ARG A 96 16.01 -9.30 -5.52
CA ARG A 96 14.98 -8.30 -5.83
C ARG A 96 14.07 -8.07 -4.64
N GLY A 97 13.61 -9.12 -3.98
CA GLY A 97 12.76 -9.03 -2.79
C GLY A 97 13.42 -8.31 -1.62
N ALA A 98 14.75 -8.43 -1.45
CA ALA A 98 15.48 -7.67 -0.43
C ALA A 98 15.66 -6.18 -0.78
N ALA A 99 15.65 -5.84 -2.08
CA ALA A 99 15.86 -4.47 -2.55
C ALA A 99 14.59 -3.60 -2.56
N VAL A 100 13.40 -4.20 -2.51
CA VAL A 100 12.12 -3.46 -2.57
C VAL A 100 12.04 -2.39 -1.47
N GLN A 101 11.74 -1.15 -1.83
CA GLN A 101 11.65 -0.05 -0.86
C GLN A 101 10.22 0.29 -0.46
N TYR A 102 9.28 0.10 -1.38
CA TYR A 102 7.88 0.47 -1.24
C TYR A 102 7.01 -0.69 -1.70
N ALA A 103 6.00 -1.03 -0.89
CA ALA A 103 5.09 -2.12 -1.22
C ALA A 103 3.64 -1.81 -0.87
N GLU A 104 2.73 -2.50 -1.56
CA GLU A 104 1.37 -2.74 -1.08
C GLU A 104 1.19 -4.21 -0.74
N ALA A 105 0.56 -4.48 0.40
CA ALA A 105 0.28 -5.83 0.85
C ALA A 105 -1.23 -6.05 0.92
N PHE A 106 -1.65 -7.25 0.54
CA PHE A 106 -3.02 -7.67 0.42
C PHE A 106 -3.24 -9.00 1.16
N GLU A 107 -4.33 -9.07 1.90
CA GLU A 107 -4.80 -10.26 2.61
C GLU A 107 -6.11 -10.71 1.98
N ALA A 108 -6.24 -12.00 1.66
CA ALA A 108 -7.42 -12.56 1.06
C ALA A 108 -8.62 -12.44 2.01
N CYS A 109 -9.71 -11.89 1.51
CA CYS A 109 -10.94 -11.73 2.28
C CYS A 109 -11.82 -12.98 2.13
N GLU A 110 -12.25 -13.55 3.26
CA GLU A 110 -13.14 -14.71 3.33
C GLU A 110 -14.53 -14.48 2.68
N TYR A 111 -14.93 -13.22 2.49
CA TYR A 111 -16.20 -12.89 1.83
C TYR A 111 -16.15 -13.10 0.31
N GLY A 112 -14.96 -13.00 -0.30
CA GLY A 112 -14.78 -13.12 -1.74
C GLY A 112 -14.61 -14.56 -2.21
N ALA A 113 -14.35 -14.72 -3.51
CA ALA A 113 -13.81 -15.97 -4.01
C ALA A 113 -12.39 -16.21 -3.42
N PRO A 114 -11.98 -17.47 -3.19
CA PRO A 114 -10.65 -17.77 -2.68
C PRO A 114 -9.56 -17.23 -3.61
N LEU A 115 -8.52 -16.62 -3.03
CA LEU A 115 -7.25 -16.42 -3.71
C LEU A 115 -6.53 -17.76 -3.77
N THR A 116 -6.29 -18.26 -4.98
CA THR A 116 -5.63 -19.56 -5.22
C THR A 116 -4.38 -19.32 -6.06
N GLU A 117 -3.45 -20.26 -6.02
CA GLU A 117 -2.24 -20.19 -6.86
C GLU A 117 -2.57 -19.98 -8.35
N GLU A 118 -3.61 -20.66 -8.85
CA GLU A 118 -4.06 -20.56 -10.23
C GLU A 118 -4.55 -19.15 -10.60
N ASN A 119 -5.28 -18.47 -9.71
CA ASN A 119 -5.82 -17.14 -10.00
C ASN A 119 -4.88 -15.99 -9.58
N LEU A 120 -3.92 -16.26 -8.70
CA LEU A 120 -2.94 -15.29 -8.23
C LEU A 120 -2.12 -14.73 -9.39
N GLN A 121 -1.62 -15.58 -10.28
CA GLN A 121 -0.85 -15.12 -11.45
C GLN A 121 -1.67 -14.27 -12.43
N THR A 122 -2.99 -14.50 -12.50
CA THR A 122 -3.88 -13.70 -13.34
C THR A 122 -4.17 -12.33 -12.69
N LEU A 123 -4.36 -12.30 -11.38
CA LEU A 123 -4.71 -11.09 -10.62
C LEU A 123 -3.50 -10.21 -10.31
N PHE A 124 -2.34 -10.84 -10.15
CA PHE A 124 -1.06 -10.22 -9.82
C PHE A 124 0.04 -10.70 -10.79
N PRO A 125 -0.03 -10.29 -12.07
CA PRO A 125 0.94 -10.69 -13.10
C PRO A 125 2.24 -9.87 -12.98
N PHE A 126 2.82 -9.82 -11.78
CA PHE A 126 3.98 -8.99 -11.44
C PHE A 126 5.18 -9.80 -10.93
N PHE A 127 4.98 -11.10 -10.71
CA PHE A 127 5.96 -12.03 -10.17
C PHE A 127 6.52 -12.86 -11.33
N ASP A 128 7.85 -12.91 -11.43
CA ASP A 128 8.61 -13.66 -12.45
C ASP A 128 9.48 -14.72 -11.78
#